data_AF-A0A1X1WPW8-F1
#
_entry.id   AF-A0A1X1WPW8-F1
#
_cell.length_a   1.000
_cell.length_b   1.000
_cell.length_c   1.000
_cell.angle_alpha   90.00
_cell.angle_beta   90.00
_cell.angle_gamma   90.00
#
_symmetry.space_group_name_H-M   'P 1'
#
loop_
_entity.id
_entity.type
_entity.pdbx_description
1 polymer ?
#
loop_
_entity_poly.entity_id
_entity_poly.type
_entity_poly.pdbx_seq_one_letter_code
_entity_poly.pdbx_strand_id
1 'polypeptide(L)'
;MASDGSITYNFAGISNDAGELHGVVGKVNALLTEGEGALARLAGSWEGEANLSYSEAQQRWNQNSTELNLALQSLGQAVEQCGGDMGQCEMAGVNRFM
;
A
#
# COMPACT_ATOMS: atom_id res chain seq x y z
N MET A 1 -13.81 -39.78 14.78
CA MET A 1 -13.19 -38.48 15.15
C MET A 1 -12.28 -38.08 14.00
N ALA A 2 -12.82 -37.43 12.98
CA ALA A 2 -12.01 -36.73 12.00
C ALA A 2 -12.22 -35.25 12.34
N SER A 3 -11.17 -34.62 12.88
CA SER A 3 -11.14 -33.18 13.10
C SER A 3 -11.40 -32.51 11.77
N ASP A 4 -12.60 -31.95 11.64
CA ASP A 4 -13.01 -31.11 10.53
C ASP A 4 -11.97 -30.00 10.37
N GLY A 5 -11.16 -30.12 9.33
CA GLY A 5 -10.17 -29.14 8.91
C GLY A 5 -10.84 -27.92 8.32
N SER A 6 -11.84 -27.37 9.01
CA SER A 6 -12.34 -26.04 8.77
C SER A 6 -11.17 -25.10 9.04
N ILE A 7 -10.44 -24.77 7.98
CA ILE A 7 -9.64 -23.56 8.00
C ILE A 7 -10.66 -22.43 7.99
N THR A 8 -11.14 -22.10 9.19
CA THR A 8 -11.81 -20.84 9.47
C THR A 8 -10.74 -19.77 9.32
N TYR A 9 -10.37 -19.46 8.07
CA TYR A 9 -9.60 -18.25 7.80
C TYR A 9 -10.46 -17.10 8.32
N ASN A 10 -9.84 -16.12 8.96
CA ASN A 10 -10.55 -14.95 9.46
C ASN A 10 -10.97 -14.07 8.26
N PHE A 11 -12.00 -14.49 7.52
CA PHE A 11 -12.43 -13.91 6.25
C PHE A 11 -12.92 -12.46 6.40
N ALA A 12 -13.62 -12.18 7.52
CA ALA A 12 -13.97 -10.83 7.90
C ALA A 12 -12.73 -9.97 8.22
N GLY A 13 -11.69 -10.59 8.80
CA GLY A 13 -10.38 -9.96 9.01
C GLY A 13 -9.76 -9.51 7.70
N ILE A 14 -9.63 -10.39 6.70
CA ILE A 14 -8.91 -10.07 5.46
C ILE A 14 -9.60 -8.95 4.65
N SER A 15 -10.94 -8.95 4.55
CA SER A 15 -11.65 -7.88 3.85
C SER A 15 -11.57 -6.54 4.60
N ASN A 16 -11.59 -6.57 5.93
CA ASN A 16 -11.40 -5.39 6.76
C ASN A 16 -9.95 -4.86 6.65
N ASP A 17 -8.97 -5.76 6.67
CA ASP A 17 -7.55 -5.47 6.50
C ASP A 17 -7.29 -4.85 5.11
N ALA A 18 -7.99 -5.30 4.07
CA ALA A 18 -7.90 -4.70 2.74
C ALA A 18 -8.38 -3.25 2.70
N GLY A 19 -9.54 -2.97 3.30
CA GLY A 19 -10.06 -1.61 3.42
C GLY A 19 -9.15 -0.70 4.23
N GLU A 20 -8.60 -1.22 5.34
CA GLU A 20 -7.61 -0.51 6.15
C GLU A 20 -6.33 -0.21 5.36
N LEU A 21 -5.86 -1.17 4.57
CA LEU A 21 -4.67 -1.05 3.74
C LEU A 21 -4.83 0.01 2.64
N HIS A 22 -5.99 0.07 1.96
CA HIS A 22 -6.29 1.18 1.05
C HIS A 22 -6.27 2.54 1.77
N GLY A 23 -6.79 2.60 3.00
CA GLY A 23 -6.70 3.79 3.84
C GLY A 23 -5.26 4.19 4.18
N VAL A 24 -4.40 3.22 4.50
CA VAL A 24 -2.98 3.43 4.76
C VAL A 24 -2.26 3.91 3.50
N VAL A 25 -2.51 3.31 2.34
CA VAL A 25 -1.95 3.76 1.04
C VAL A 25 -2.30 5.23 0.78
N GLY A 26 -3.56 5.63 1.00
CA GLY A 26 -3.98 7.02 0.88
C GLY A 26 -3.23 7.97 1.82
N LYS A 27 -3.01 7.57 3.07
CA LYS A 27 -2.22 8.34 4.04
C LYS A 27 -0.76 8.48 3.60
N VAL A 28 -0.15 7.41 3.10
CA VAL A 28 1.24 7.45 2.63
C VAL A 28 1.39 8.39 1.45
N ASN A 29 0.48 8.36 0.48
CA ASN A 29 0.49 9.29 -0.65
C ASN A 29 0.41 10.75 -0.18
N ALA A 30 -0.45 11.06 0.79
CA ALA A 30 -0.55 12.39 1.36
C ALA A 30 0.77 12.83 2.04
N LEU A 31 1.42 11.94 2.79
CA LEU A 31 2.71 12.19 3.44
C LEU A 31 3.84 12.42 2.41
N LEU A 32 3.82 11.69 1.28
CA LEU A 32 4.77 11.89 0.19
C LEU A 32 4.60 13.29 -0.45
N THR A 33 3.36 13.72 -0.68
CA THR A 33 3.10 15.08 -1.18
C THR A 33 3.51 16.15 -0.17
N GLU A 34 3.25 15.93 1.11
CA GLU A 34 3.63 16.86 2.17
C GLU A 34 5.15 17.01 2.30
N GLY A 35 5.88 15.89 2.22
CA GLY A 35 7.34 15.87 2.26
C GLY A 35 7.99 16.52 1.05
N GLU A 36 7.43 16.34 -0.15
CA GLU A 36 7.87 17.06 -1.35
C GLU A 36 7.72 18.58 -1.18
N GLY A 37 6.58 19.02 -0.65
CA GLY A 37 6.35 20.44 -0.35
C GLY A 37 7.30 20.98 0.73
N ALA A 38 7.64 20.18 1.74
CA ALA A 38 8.62 20.55 2.75
C ALA A 38 10.03 20.72 2.15
N LEU A 39 10.42 19.80 1.27
CA LEU A 39 11.70 19.87 0.56
C LEU A 39 11.78 21.12 -0.33
N ALA A 40 10.71 21.45 -1.05
CA ALA A 40 10.63 22.66 -1.87
C ALA A 40 10.75 23.96 -1.04
N ARG A 41 10.17 24.00 0.16
CA ARG A 41 10.33 25.16 1.08
C ARG A 41 11.77 25.31 1.56
N LEU A 42 12.46 24.20 1.84
CA LEU A 42 13.87 24.21 2.23
C LEU A 42 14.77 24.66 1.07
N ALA A 43 14.40 24.39 -0.19
CA ALA A 43 15.11 24.86 -1.38
C ALA A 43 15.33 26.38 -1.37
N GLY A 44 14.26 27.14 -1.06
CA GLY A 44 14.33 28.60 -1.00
C GLY A 44 15.24 29.13 0.11
N SER A 45 15.57 28.30 1.11
CA SER A 45 16.54 28.65 2.15
C SER A 45 17.99 28.29 1.79
N TRP A 46 18.20 27.43 0.77
CA TRP A 46 19.50 26.86 0.38
C TRP A 46 20.12 27.47 -0.90
N GLU A 47 19.38 28.34 -1.59
CA GLU A 47 19.77 28.99 -2.86
C GLU A 47 21.11 29.78 -2.79
N GLY A 48 21.58 30.17 -1.61
CA GLY A 48 22.80 30.98 -1.42
C GLY A 48 24.13 30.21 -1.40
N GLU A 49 24.16 28.95 -0.98
CA GLU A 49 25.41 28.17 -0.78
C GLU A 49 25.31 26.68 -1.17
N ALA A 50 24.12 26.13 -1.48
CA ALA A 50 23.91 24.66 -1.46
C ALA A 50 23.02 24.08 -2.60
N ASN A 51 23.05 24.65 -3.81
CA ASN A 51 22.25 24.14 -4.95
C ASN A 51 22.51 22.66 -5.28
N LEU A 52 23.75 22.18 -5.16
CA LEU A 52 24.10 20.76 -5.38
C LEU A 52 23.40 19.86 -4.34
N SER A 53 23.44 20.24 -3.06
CA SER A 53 22.84 19.47 -1.97
C SER A 53 21.32 19.40 -2.08
N TYR A 54 20.67 20.46 -2.57
CA TYR A 54 19.25 20.43 -2.86
C TYR A 54 18.89 19.45 -3.98
N SER A 55 19.61 19.51 -5.12
CA SER A 55 19.32 18.62 -6.26
C SER A 55 19.48 17.14 -5.92
N GLU A 56 20.48 16.80 -5.09
CA GLU A 56 20.68 15.43 -4.60
C GLU A 56 19.55 15.00 -3.67
N ALA A 57 19.11 15.87 -2.76
CA ALA A 57 17.98 15.60 -1.88
C ALA A 57 16.67 15.40 -2.66
N GLN A 58 16.44 16.23 -3.69
CA GLN A 58 15.29 16.10 -4.58
C GLN A 58 15.30 14.79 -5.37
N GLN A 59 16.44 14.42 -5.94
CA GLN A 59 16.57 13.13 -6.64
C GLN A 59 16.29 11.95 -5.71
N ARG A 60 16.90 11.93 -4.52
CA ARG A 60 16.67 10.87 -3.53
C ARG A 60 15.21 10.81 -3.09
N TRP A 61 14.57 11.96 -2.87
CA TRP A 61 13.15 12.03 -2.52
C TRP A 61 12.28 11.42 -3.61
N ASN A 62 12.47 11.83 -4.86
CA ASN A 62 11.70 11.35 -6.00
C ASN A 62 11.85 9.84 -6.19
N GLN A 63 13.08 9.34 -6.05
CA GLN A 63 13.39 7.93 -6.19
C GLN A 63 12.71 7.09 -5.11
N ASN A 64 12.84 7.48 -3.84
CA ASN A 64 12.21 6.79 -2.71
C ASN A 64 10.68 6.85 -2.79
N SER A 65 10.11 8.00 -3.18
CA SER A 65 8.66 8.16 -3.35
C SER A 65 8.12 7.26 -4.45
N THR A 66 8.86 7.12 -5.54
CA THR A 66 8.49 6.24 -6.65
C THR A 66 8.52 4.77 -6.22
N GLU A 67 9.59 4.33 -5.57
CA GLU A 67 9.70 2.95 -5.05
C GLU A 67 8.58 2.62 -4.06
N LEU A 68 8.28 3.54 -3.14
CA LEU A 68 7.21 3.35 -2.17
C LEU A 68 5.84 3.24 -2.85
N ASN A 69 5.55 4.11 -3.82
CA ASN A 69 4.31 4.03 -4.60
C ASN A 69 4.16 2.69 -5.33
N LEU A 70 5.24 2.19 -5.95
CA LEU A 70 5.24 0.89 -6.61
C LEU A 70 5.00 -0.26 -5.63
N ALA A 71 5.64 -0.22 -4.46
CA ALA A 71 5.45 -1.22 -3.42
C ALA A 71 4.00 -1.22 -2.90
N LEU A 72 3.40 -0.05 -2.70
CA LEU A 72 2.00 0.08 -2.26
C LEU A 72 1.00 -0.41 -3.31
N GLN A 73 1.26 -0.14 -4.59
CA GLN A 73 0.43 -0.68 -5.69
C GLN A 73 0.50 -2.20 -5.75
N SER A 74 1.71 -2.76 -5.66
CA SER A 74 1.93 -4.22 -5.62
C SER A 74 1.22 -4.86 -4.42
N LEU A 75 1.30 -4.22 -3.25
CA LEU A 75 0.61 -4.66 -2.05
C LEU A 75 -0.92 -4.61 -2.22
N GLY A 76 -1.45 -3.54 -2.79
CA GLY A 76 -2.88 -3.42 -3.10
C GLY A 76 -3.37 -4.54 -4.03
N GLN A 77 -2.64 -4.80 -5.11
CA GLN A 77 -2.95 -5.89 -6.04
C GLN A 77 -2.92 -7.27 -5.37
N ALA A 78 -1.93 -7.54 -4.53
CA ALA A 78 -1.83 -8.81 -3.81
C ALA A 78 -3.03 -9.02 -2.87
N VAL A 79 -3.49 -7.96 -2.23
CA VAL A 79 -4.65 -7.97 -1.33
C VAL A 79 -5.96 -8.15 -2.09
N GLU A 80 -6.15 -7.44 -3.21
CA GLU A 80 -7.30 -7.62 -4.10
C GLU A 80 -7.37 -9.05 -4.66
N GLN A 81 -6.24 -9.59 -5.11
CA GLN A 81 -6.13 -10.95 -5.61
C GLN A 81 -6.52 -11.97 -4.53
N CYS A 82 -6.03 -11.78 -3.30
CA CYS A 82 -6.38 -12.64 -2.18
C CYS A 82 -7.90 -12.59 -1.87
N GLY A 83 -8.51 -11.40 -1.94
CA GLY A 83 -9.95 -11.25 -1.79
C GLY A 83 -10.76 -11.92 -2.91
N GLY A 84 -10.31 -11.81 -4.16
CA GLY A 84 -10.94 -12.43 -5.34
C GLY A 84 -10.88 -13.96 -5.33
N ASP A 85 -9.69 -14.52 -5.07
CA ASP A 85 -9.49 -15.97 -4.95
C ASP A 85 -10.35 -16.56 -3.82
N MET A 86 -10.52 -15.81 -2.72
CA MET A 86 -11.40 -16.20 -1.61
C MET A 86 -12.89 -16.18 -2.00
N GLY A 87 -13.37 -15.12 -2.67
CA GLY A 87 -14.76 -15.06 -3.13
C GLY A 87 -15.11 -16.19 -4.10
N GLN A 88 -14.16 -16.60 -4.94
CA GLN A 88 -14.34 -17.72 -5.87
C GLN A 88 -14.41 -19.07 -5.15
N CYS A 89 -13.63 -19.26 -4.07
CA CYS A 89 -13.70 -20.44 -3.22
C CYS A 89 -15.05 -20.56 -2.49
N GLU A 90 -15.59 -19.46 -1.96
CA GLU A 90 -16.92 -19.40 -1.33
C GLU A 90 -18.03 -19.84 -2.29
N MET A 91 -18.06 -19.28 -3.51
CA MET A 91 -19.06 -19.65 -4.52
C MET A 91 -18.96 -21.13 -4.93
N ALA A 92 -17.74 -21.66 -5.03
CA ALA A 92 -17.50 -23.07 -5.36
C ALA A 92 -17.90 -24.01 -4.20
N GLY A 93 -17.77 -23.57 -2.95
CA GLY A 93 -18.22 -24.29 -1.76
C GLY A 93 -19.74 -24.31 -1.63
N VAL A 94 -20.40 -23.17 -1.81
CA VAL A 94 -21.86 -23.04 -1.76
C VAL A 94 -22.54 -23.88 -2.85
N ASN A 95 -22.03 -23.87 -4.08
CA ASN A 95 -22.54 -24.72 -5.17
C ASN A 95 -22.31 -26.22 -4.96
N ARG A 96 -21.43 -26.62 -4.02
CA ARG A 96 -21.17 -28.05 -3.75
C ARG A 96 -22.19 -28.65 -2.78
N PHE A 97 -22.88 -27.82 -2.00
CA PHE A 97 -23.85 -28.25 -0.98
C PHE A 97 -25.31 -27.94 -1.34
N MET A 98 -25.56 -27.48 -2.57
CA MET A 98 -26.89 -27.43 -3.21
C MET A 98 -26.97 -28.49 -4.30
#